data_AF-A0A2K5N5W4-F1
#
_entry.id   AF-A0A2K5N5W4-F1
#
_cell.length_a   1.000
_cell.length_b   1.000
_cell.length_c   1.000
_cell.angle_alpha   90.00
_cell.angle_beta   90.00
_cell.angle_gamma   90.00
#
_symmetry.space_group_name_H-M   'P 1'
#
loop_
_entity.id
_entity.type
_entity.pdbx_description
1 polymer ?
#
loop_
_entity_poly.entity_id
_entity_poly.type
_entity_poly.pdbx_seq_one_letter_code
_entity_poly.pdbx_strand_id
1 'polypeptide(L)'
;WLPWVDMSDLSPEEQWRVEHARMHAKHRGHEAMHAEMVLILIATLVVAQLLLVQWKQRHPRSYNMVTLFHFFFVPLYFTVKLHWWRFLVIWILFSAVTAFVTFRATRFFFVQTTPRLVYKWFLLIYKISYATFFFGYMAVMIKPFFFMDFGISLLFYGLYYGVFFWDFAEMCADYMASTIGESGMPTKLFFYSVCAVCGQQIFVDVSFFFIIENTYRLSCNHVFHEFCIRGWCIVGKKQTCPYCKEKVDLFFLFSNPPHVMYGQLLDWLFFFVAWQPVIIGLVQGINYFFFLE
;
A
#
# COMPACT_ATOMS: atom_id res chain seq x y z
N TRP A 1 -15.84 -39.05 -35.20
CA TRP A 1 -15.54 -38.47 -36.52
C TRP A 1 -16.86 -38.24 -37.25
N LEU A 2 -17.46 -37.06 -37.07
CA LEU A 2 -18.59 -36.62 -37.90
C LEU A 2 -18.04 -36.16 -39.25
N PRO A 3 -18.71 -36.45 -40.39
CA PRO A 3 -18.27 -35.98 -41.69
C PRO A 3 -18.29 -34.44 -41.72
N TRP A 4 -17.35 -33.83 -42.41
CA TRP A 4 -17.35 -32.39 -42.69
C TRP A 4 -18.57 -32.08 -43.55
N VAL A 5 -19.64 -31.58 -42.93
CA VAL A 5 -20.81 -31.06 -43.64
C VAL A 5 -20.37 -29.77 -44.32
N ASP A 6 -20.51 -29.71 -45.65
CA ASP A 6 -20.17 -28.52 -46.43
C ASP A 6 -21.21 -27.42 -46.13
N MET A 7 -20.75 -26.33 -45.52
CA MET A 7 -21.65 -25.29 -44.99
C MET A 7 -22.24 -24.43 -46.11
N SER A 8 -21.66 -24.42 -47.31
CA SER A 8 -22.11 -23.59 -48.44
C SER A 8 -23.44 -24.00 -49.05
N ASP A 9 -23.85 -25.25 -48.86
CA ASP A 9 -25.05 -25.83 -49.49
C ASP A 9 -26.29 -25.81 -48.58
N LEU A 10 -26.16 -25.31 -47.34
CA LEU A 10 -27.23 -25.29 -46.34
C LEU A 10 -27.98 -23.96 -46.35
N SER A 11 -29.29 -23.99 -46.10
CA SER A 11 -30.06 -22.78 -45.86
C SER A 11 -29.57 -22.06 -44.57
N PRO A 12 -29.73 -20.73 -44.44
CA PRO A 12 -29.25 -19.97 -43.28
C PRO A 12 -29.75 -20.53 -41.93
N GLU A 13 -30.96 -21.09 -41.89
CA GLU A 13 -31.56 -21.70 -40.70
C GLU A 13 -30.96 -23.07 -40.36
N GLU A 14 -30.50 -23.82 -41.36
CA GLU A 14 -29.84 -25.11 -41.17
C GLU A 14 -28.39 -24.93 -40.74
N GLN A 15 -27.69 -23.94 -41.30
CA GLN A 15 -26.37 -23.51 -40.82
C GLN A 15 -26.44 -23.12 -39.34
N TRP A 16 -27.43 -22.31 -38.93
CA TRP A 16 -27.60 -21.92 -37.54
C TRP A 16 -27.90 -23.11 -36.63
N ARG A 17 -28.74 -24.06 -37.06
CA ARG A 17 -29.02 -25.29 -36.28
C ARG A 17 -27.79 -26.18 -36.13
N VAL A 18 -26.99 -26.34 -37.17
CA VAL A 18 -25.74 -27.11 -37.12
C VAL A 18 -24.71 -26.41 -36.23
N GLU A 19 -24.54 -25.10 -36.34
CA GLU A 19 -23.64 -24.30 -35.49
C GLU A 19 -24.06 -24.35 -34.02
N HIS A 20 -25.36 -24.18 -33.74
CA HIS A 20 -25.92 -24.26 -32.40
C HIS A 20 -25.76 -25.68 -31.81
N ALA A 21 -26.03 -26.73 -32.59
CA ALA A 21 -25.79 -28.11 -32.18
C ALA A 21 -24.29 -28.40 -31.95
N ARG A 22 -23.40 -27.77 -32.72
CA ARG A 22 -21.94 -27.88 -32.57
C ARG A 22 -21.44 -27.14 -31.32
N MET A 23 -21.98 -25.96 -30.99
CA MET A 23 -21.76 -25.30 -29.71
C MET A 23 -22.24 -26.16 -28.54
N HIS A 24 -23.48 -26.67 -28.57
CA HIS A 24 -24.00 -27.54 -27.51
C HIS A 24 -23.23 -28.86 -27.39
N ALA A 25 -22.76 -29.44 -28.49
CA ALA A 25 -21.91 -30.62 -28.46
C ALA A 25 -20.51 -30.33 -27.89
N LYS A 26 -19.96 -29.13 -28.12
CA LYS A 26 -18.69 -28.68 -27.51
C LYS A 26 -18.84 -28.37 -26.01
N HIS A 27 -20.04 -28.00 -25.56
CA HIS A 27 -20.35 -27.70 -24.16
C HIS A 27 -20.87 -28.89 -23.33
N ARG A 28 -21.30 -29.99 -23.96
CA ARG A 28 -21.69 -31.23 -23.26
C ARG A 28 -20.47 -31.86 -22.56
N GLY A 29 -20.34 -31.58 -21.25
CA GLY A 29 -19.22 -32.00 -20.39
C GLY A 29 -18.32 -30.85 -19.94
N HIS A 30 -18.23 -29.77 -20.72
CA HIS A 30 -17.45 -28.57 -20.40
C HIS A 30 -18.13 -27.72 -19.30
N GLU A 31 -19.47 -27.75 -19.22
CA GLU A 31 -20.21 -27.07 -18.15
C GLU A 31 -19.96 -27.67 -16.77
N ALA A 32 -19.83 -29.00 -16.67
CA ALA A 32 -19.50 -29.67 -15.42
C ALA A 32 -18.08 -29.32 -14.96
N MET A 33 -17.11 -29.33 -15.89
CA MET A 33 -15.73 -28.94 -15.63
C MET A 33 -15.61 -27.45 -15.20
N HIS A 34 -16.35 -26.56 -15.87
CA HIS A 34 -16.42 -25.15 -15.46
C HIS A 34 -17.08 -24.97 -14.09
N ALA A 35 -18.15 -25.71 -13.80
CA ALA A 35 -18.80 -25.66 -12.49
C ALA A 35 -17.84 -26.11 -11.37
N GLU A 36 -17.05 -27.15 -11.60
CA GLU A 36 -16.01 -27.61 -10.67
C GLU A 36 -14.94 -26.55 -10.43
N MET A 37 -14.39 -25.93 -11.49
CA MET A 37 -13.42 -24.84 -11.37
C MET A 37 -13.97 -23.65 -10.57
N VAL A 38 -15.22 -23.27 -10.81
CA VAL A 38 -15.87 -22.14 -10.11
C VAL A 38 -16.10 -22.50 -8.64
N LEU A 39 -16.52 -23.73 -8.33
CA LEU A 39 -16.69 -24.18 -6.95
C LEU A 39 -15.36 -24.19 -6.20
N ILE A 40 -14.27 -24.68 -6.82
CA ILE A 40 -12.92 -24.64 -6.26
C ILE A 40 -12.49 -23.19 -6.02
N LEU A 41 -12.73 -22.29 -6.97
CA LEU A 41 -12.42 -20.86 -6.83
C LEU A 41 -13.16 -20.25 -5.64
N ILE A 42 -14.47 -20.44 -5.53
CA ILE A 42 -15.29 -19.89 -4.44
C ILE A 42 -14.84 -20.45 -3.09
N ALA A 43 -14.68 -21.77 -2.99
CA ALA A 43 -14.22 -22.42 -1.76
C ALA A 43 -12.85 -21.89 -1.33
N THR A 44 -11.91 -21.77 -2.28
CA THR A 44 -10.55 -21.26 -2.02
C THR A 44 -10.58 -19.79 -1.60
N LEU A 45 -11.39 -18.95 -2.25
CA LEU A 45 -11.55 -17.54 -1.87
C LEU A 45 -12.10 -17.39 -0.44
N VAL A 46 -13.11 -18.17 -0.07
CA VAL A 46 -13.68 -18.15 1.28
C VAL A 46 -12.65 -18.60 2.32
N VAL A 47 -11.98 -19.72 2.09
CA VAL A 47 -10.96 -20.24 3.00
C VAL A 47 -9.80 -19.25 3.13
N ALA A 48 -9.29 -18.72 2.02
CA ALA A 48 -8.24 -17.71 2.03
C ALA A 48 -8.65 -16.46 2.81
N GLN A 49 -9.88 -15.95 2.62
CA GLN A 49 -10.37 -14.79 3.35
C GLN A 49 -10.39 -15.03 4.87
N LEU A 50 -10.88 -16.20 5.31
CA LEU A 50 -10.90 -16.56 6.73
C LEU A 50 -9.47 -16.63 7.31
N LEU A 51 -8.54 -17.27 6.58
CA LEU A 51 -7.15 -17.39 7.00
C LEU A 51 -6.46 -16.02 7.08
N LEU A 52 -6.68 -15.14 6.10
CA LEU A 52 -6.10 -13.79 6.09
C LEU A 52 -6.62 -12.94 7.25
N VAL A 53 -7.93 -13.00 7.54
CA VAL A 53 -8.52 -12.29 8.69
C VAL A 53 -7.96 -12.82 10.00
N GLN A 54 -7.88 -14.15 10.17
CA GLN A 54 -7.28 -14.75 11.37
C GLN A 54 -5.81 -14.39 11.53
N TRP A 55 -5.04 -14.39 10.43
CA TRP A 55 -3.63 -14.02 10.44
C TRP A 55 -3.44 -12.55 10.83
N LYS A 56 -4.23 -11.64 10.26
CA LYS A 56 -4.21 -10.22 10.60
C LYS A 56 -4.49 -10.00 12.09
N GLN A 57 -5.45 -10.71 12.67
CA GLN A 57 -5.79 -10.61 14.09
C GLN A 57 -4.70 -11.18 15.01
N ARG A 58 -4.14 -12.34 14.66
CA ARG A 58 -3.19 -13.06 15.52
C ARG A 58 -1.76 -12.53 15.43
N HIS A 59 -1.32 -12.20 14.22
CA HIS A 59 0.04 -11.76 13.94
C HIS A 59 0.08 -10.54 12.99
N PRO A 60 -0.42 -9.37 13.45
CA PRO A 60 -0.57 -8.18 12.60
C PRO A 60 0.74 -7.71 11.97
N ARG A 61 1.87 -7.80 12.70
CA ARG A 61 3.19 -7.41 12.15
C ARG A 61 3.58 -8.24 10.93
N SER A 62 3.49 -9.57 11.05
CA SER A 62 3.84 -10.46 9.94
C SER A 62 2.88 -10.31 8.76
N TYR A 63 1.58 -10.15 9.03
CA TYR A 63 0.58 -9.90 8.00
C TYR A 63 0.87 -8.62 7.22
N ASN A 64 1.17 -7.51 7.92
CA ASN A 64 1.49 -6.23 7.28
C ASN A 64 2.78 -6.33 6.45
N MET A 65 3.83 -6.98 6.95
CA MET A 65 5.07 -7.17 6.20
C MET A 65 4.86 -7.97 4.92
N VAL A 66 4.13 -9.09 5.00
CA VAL A 66 3.88 -9.94 3.82
C VAL A 66 2.92 -9.26 2.84
N THR A 67 1.91 -8.55 3.33
CA THR A 67 0.99 -7.78 2.47
C THR A 67 1.74 -6.67 1.74
N LEU A 68 2.63 -5.94 2.43
CA LEU A 68 3.45 -4.90 1.83
C LEU A 68 4.43 -5.45 0.78
N PHE A 69 5.03 -6.62 1.07
CA PHE A 69 5.88 -7.34 0.12
C PHE A 69 5.11 -7.68 -1.16
N HIS A 70 3.94 -8.32 -1.03
CA HIS A 70 3.10 -8.64 -2.19
C HIS A 70 2.67 -7.38 -2.95
N PHE A 71 2.24 -6.33 -2.25
CA PHE A 71 1.83 -5.08 -2.87
C PHE A 71 2.98 -4.39 -3.64
N PHE A 72 4.23 -4.59 -3.22
CA PHE A 72 5.41 -4.08 -3.91
C PHE A 72 5.77 -4.89 -5.16
N PHE A 73 5.75 -6.23 -5.08
CA PHE A 73 6.25 -7.12 -6.13
C PHE A 73 5.19 -7.61 -7.12
N VAL A 74 3.93 -7.75 -6.72
CA VAL A 74 2.85 -8.23 -7.61
C VAL A 74 2.65 -7.27 -8.80
N PRO A 75 2.54 -5.94 -8.61
CA PRO A 75 2.45 -5.01 -9.74
C PRO A 75 3.69 -5.01 -10.63
N LEU A 76 4.88 -5.28 -10.08
CA LEU A 76 6.12 -5.43 -10.84
C LEU A 76 6.05 -6.63 -11.78
N TYR A 77 5.60 -7.79 -11.28
CA TYR A 77 5.42 -9.00 -12.08
C TYR A 77 4.48 -8.75 -13.28
N PHE A 78 3.31 -8.17 -13.03
CA PHE A 78 2.37 -7.85 -14.11
C PHE A 78 2.91 -6.79 -15.07
N THR A 79 3.60 -5.77 -14.56
CA THR A 79 4.21 -4.72 -15.39
C THR A 79 5.23 -5.29 -16.38
N VAL A 80 6.08 -6.20 -15.93
CA VAL A 80 7.08 -6.86 -16.80
C VAL A 80 6.38 -7.73 -17.83
N LYS A 81 5.37 -8.53 -17.42
CA LYS A 81 4.62 -9.41 -18.32
C LYS A 81 3.80 -8.65 -19.37
N LEU A 82 3.24 -7.49 -19.00
CA LEU A 82 2.44 -6.63 -19.88
C LEU A 82 3.27 -5.57 -20.61
N HIS A 83 4.61 -5.61 -20.50
CA HIS A 83 5.54 -4.66 -21.12
C HIS A 83 5.25 -3.18 -20.81
N TRP A 84 4.81 -2.88 -19.59
CA TRP A 84 4.41 -1.52 -19.19
C TRP A 84 5.62 -0.70 -18.70
N TRP A 85 6.55 -0.41 -19.61
CA TRP A 85 7.85 0.18 -19.32
C TRP A 85 7.82 1.50 -18.54
N ARG A 86 6.78 2.33 -18.75
CA ARG A 86 6.62 3.61 -18.04
C ARG A 86 6.50 3.41 -16.52
N PHE A 87 5.68 2.45 -16.10
CA PHE A 87 5.53 2.12 -14.69
C PHE A 87 6.85 1.60 -14.12
N LEU A 88 7.53 0.72 -14.86
CA LEU A 88 8.79 0.12 -14.44
C LEU A 88 9.87 1.16 -14.15
N VAL A 89 10.04 2.16 -15.02
CA VAL A 89 11.04 3.23 -14.82
C VAL A 89 10.72 4.05 -13.57
N ILE A 90 9.47 4.47 -13.40
CA ILE A 90 9.04 5.25 -12.23
C ILE A 90 9.24 4.43 -10.96
N TRP A 91 8.87 3.14 -10.99
CA TRP A 91 9.00 2.22 -9.87
C TRP A 91 10.47 2.02 -9.47
N ILE A 92 11.38 1.87 -10.43
CA ILE A 92 12.83 1.73 -10.14
C ILE A 92 13.35 2.99 -9.47
N LEU A 93 13.04 4.18 -10.01
CA LEU A 93 13.47 5.45 -9.42
C LEU A 93 12.92 5.64 -8.01
N PHE A 94 11.62 5.41 -7.83
CA PHE A 94 10.95 5.50 -6.54
C PHE A 94 11.56 4.52 -5.51
N SER A 95 11.80 3.28 -5.93
CA SER A 95 12.38 2.23 -5.09
C SER A 95 13.82 2.53 -4.71
N ALA A 96 14.63 3.06 -5.64
CA ALA A 96 16.00 3.45 -5.38
C ALA A 96 16.09 4.60 -4.35
N VAL A 97 15.28 5.66 -4.52
CA VAL A 97 15.26 6.79 -3.57
C VAL A 97 14.71 6.35 -2.22
N THR A 98 13.64 5.56 -2.21
CA THR A 98 13.05 5.05 -0.96
C THR A 98 14.03 4.14 -0.23
N ALA A 99 14.71 3.23 -0.93
CA ALA A 99 15.75 2.39 -0.34
C ALA A 99 16.91 3.21 0.22
N PHE A 100 17.34 4.27 -0.47
CA PHE A 100 18.37 5.19 0.04
C PHE A 100 17.93 5.89 1.34
N VAL A 101 16.71 6.44 1.38
CA VAL A 101 16.18 7.12 2.57
C VAL A 101 16.03 6.14 3.73
N THR A 102 15.50 4.94 3.49
CA THR A 102 15.34 3.91 4.52
C THR A 102 16.68 3.35 4.99
N PHE A 103 17.65 3.16 4.09
CA PHE A 103 19.01 2.76 4.47
C PHE A 103 19.68 3.78 5.39
N ARG A 104 19.46 5.08 5.13
CA ARG A 104 19.91 6.15 6.04
C ARG A 104 19.19 6.10 7.39
N ALA A 105 17.93 5.65 7.43
CA ALA A 105 17.15 5.44 8.65
C ALA A 105 17.62 4.25 9.49
N THR A 106 18.11 3.17 8.87
CA THR A 106 18.49 1.93 9.57
C THR A 106 19.91 1.96 10.14
N ARG A 107 20.80 2.82 9.63
CA ARG A 107 22.17 2.97 10.15
C ARG A 107 22.19 3.86 11.39
N PHE A 108 22.50 3.24 12.53
CA PHE A 108 22.74 3.74 13.89
C PHE A 108 23.06 5.25 14.02
N PHE A 109 22.32 5.93 14.91
CA PHE A 109 22.31 7.38 15.15
C PHE A 109 23.69 7.97 15.49
N PHE A 110 24.36 8.59 14.50
CA PHE A 110 25.27 9.72 14.74
C PHE A 110 24.84 11.00 14.00
N VAL A 111 23.75 10.96 13.23
CA VAL A 111 23.24 12.13 12.51
C VAL A 111 21.85 12.47 13.01
N GLN A 112 21.75 13.54 13.81
CA GLN A 112 20.53 14.09 14.40
C GLN A 112 19.47 14.59 13.37
N THR A 113 19.66 14.32 12.07
CA THR A 113 18.77 14.79 11.00
C THR A 113 17.99 13.68 10.32
N THR A 114 18.30 12.41 10.60
CA THR A 114 17.74 11.25 9.88
C THR A 114 16.21 11.13 9.98
N PRO A 115 15.57 11.25 11.17
CA PRO A 115 14.10 11.14 11.28
C PRO A 115 13.39 12.25 10.51
N ARG A 116 14.00 13.44 10.45
CA ARG A 116 13.46 14.56 9.67
C ARG A 116 13.51 14.29 8.17
N LEU A 117 14.61 13.69 7.68
CA LEU A 117 14.73 13.31 6.26
C LEU A 117 13.64 12.30 5.89
N VAL A 118 13.43 11.28 6.72
CA VAL A 118 12.42 10.25 6.53
C VAL A 118 11.02 10.86 6.48
N TYR A 119 10.62 11.65 7.48
CA TYR A 119 9.31 12.30 7.49
C TYR A 119 9.13 13.30 6.34
N LYS A 120 10.18 14.02 5.92
CA LYS A 120 10.11 14.92 4.76
C LYS A 120 9.90 14.16 3.46
N TRP A 121 10.64 13.07 3.26
CA TRP A 121 10.45 12.17 2.12
C TRP A 121 9.02 11.63 2.11
N PHE A 122 8.51 11.27 3.27
CA PHE A 122 7.17 10.70 3.39
C PHE A 122 6.06 11.70 3.07
N LEU A 123 6.20 12.92 3.58
CA LEU A 123 5.30 14.00 3.27
C LEU A 123 5.36 14.39 1.77
N LEU A 124 6.54 14.32 1.15
CA LEU A 124 6.71 14.60 -0.27
C LEU A 124 5.96 13.58 -1.12
N ILE A 125 6.16 12.28 -0.88
CA ILE A 125 5.45 11.22 -1.61
C ILE A 125 3.95 11.30 -1.40
N TYR A 126 3.49 11.57 -0.18
CA TYR A 126 2.06 11.80 0.10
C TYR A 126 1.49 12.94 -0.75
N LYS A 127 2.17 14.10 -0.80
CA LYS A 127 1.74 15.26 -1.60
C LYS A 127 1.72 14.96 -3.10
N ILE A 128 2.75 14.29 -3.62
CA ILE A 128 2.82 13.89 -5.03
C ILE A 128 1.68 12.94 -5.34
N SER A 129 1.50 11.89 -4.55
CA SER A 129 0.46 10.87 -4.76
C SER A 129 -0.94 11.48 -4.71
N TYR A 130 -1.19 12.37 -3.74
CA TYR A 130 -2.45 13.10 -3.63
C TYR A 130 -2.70 14.01 -4.83
N ALA A 131 -1.70 14.79 -5.26
CA ALA A 131 -1.82 15.65 -6.43
C ALA A 131 -2.08 14.82 -7.71
N THR A 132 -1.31 13.75 -7.92
CA THR A 132 -1.48 12.82 -9.05
C THR A 132 -2.88 12.20 -9.05
N PHE A 133 -3.38 11.75 -7.89
CA PHE A 133 -4.74 11.24 -7.76
C PHE A 133 -5.80 12.29 -8.09
N PHE A 134 -5.66 13.50 -7.55
CA PHE A 134 -6.58 14.61 -7.82
C PHE A 134 -6.63 14.98 -9.31
N PHE A 135 -5.48 15.11 -9.96
CA PHE A 135 -5.41 15.38 -11.39
C PHE A 135 -5.97 14.22 -12.23
N GLY A 136 -5.72 12.98 -11.83
CA GLY A 136 -6.32 11.81 -12.47
C GLY A 136 -7.85 11.80 -12.37
N TYR A 137 -8.38 12.13 -11.19
CA TYR A 137 -9.83 12.25 -10.98
C TYR A 137 -10.44 13.33 -11.86
N MET A 138 -9.82 14.52 -11.91
CA MET A 138 -10.27 15.61 -12.79
C MET A 138 -10.20 15.20 -14.26
N ALA A 139 -9.15 14.51 -14.69
CA ALA A 139 -9.00 14.02 -16.06
C ALA A 139 -10.08 13.00 -16.46
N VAL A 140 -10.52 12.14 -15.54
CA VAL A 140 -11.63 11.19 -15.78
C VAL A 140 -12.99 11.89 -15.79
N MET A 141 -13.20 12.89 -14.94
CA MET A 141 -14.46 13.65 -14.87
C MET A 141 -14.67 14.54 -16.09
N ILE A 142 -13.59 15.07 -16.66
CA ILE A 142 -13.61 15.81 -17.93
C ILE A 142 -13.80 14.75 -19.04
N LYS A 143 -14.94 14.81 -19.74
CA LYS A 143 -15.45 13.77 -20.68
C LYS A 143 -14.84 13.72 -22.12
N PRO A 144 -13.57 14.01 -22.44
CA PRO A 144 -12.99 13.54 -23.69
C PRO A 144 -12.52 12.10 -23.53
N PHE A 145 -13.03 11.19 -24.35
CA PHE A 145 -12.56 9.81 -24.48
C PHE A 145 -11.02 9.70 -24.53
N PHE A 146 -10.36 10.72 -25.10
CA PHE A 146 -8.90 10.85 -25.16
C PHE A 146 -8.16 10.96 -23.81
N PHE A 147 -8.77 11.52 -22.75
CA PHE A 147 -8.10 11.65 -21.44
C PHE A 147 -8.41 10.52 -20.48
N MET A 148 -9.28 9.57 -20.85
CA MET A 148 -9.74 8.52 -19.95
C MET A 148 -8.60 7.58 -19.57
N ASP A 149 -7.86 7.04 -20.53
CA ASP A 149 -6.74 6.13 -20.26
C ASP A 149 -5.61 6.81 -19.47
N PHE A 150 -5.34 8.08 -19.78
CA PHE A 150 -4.37 8.88 -19.06
C PHE A 150 -4.83 9.18 -17.62
N GLY A 151 -6.10 9.53 -17.45
CA GLY A 151 -6.73 9.78 -16.15
C GLY A 151 -6.76 8.53 -15.27
N ILE A 152 -7.13 7.37 -15.82
CA ILE A 152 -7.10 6.08 -15.12
C ILE A 152 -5.67 5.73 -14.72
N SER A 153 -4.69 5.95 -15.61
CA SER A 153 -3.27 5.71 -15.29
C SER A 153 -2.81 6.60 -14.11
N LEU A 154 -3.17 7.89 -14.10
CA LEU A 154 -2.85 8.79 -13.00
C LEU A 154 -3.54 8.38 -11.69
N LEU A 155 -4.82 7.98 -11.74
CA LEU A 155 -5.53 7.46 -10.58
C LEU A 155 -4.83 6.23 -10.01
N PHE A 156 -4.43 5.30 -10.87
CA PHE A 156 -3.67 4.11 -10.47
C PHE A 156 -2.34 4.49 -9.81
N TYR A 157 -1.54 5.38 -10.42
CA TYR A 157 -0.28 5.82 -9.82
C TYR A 157 -0.47 6.49 -8.46
N GLY A 158 -1.44 7.41 -8.35
CA GLY A 158 -1.72 8.14 -7.12
C GLY A 158 -2.18 7.21 -6.00
N LEU A 159 -3.07 6.25 -6.31
CA LEU A 159 -3.52 5.26 -5.34
C LEU A 159 -2.40 4.28 -4.97
N TYR A 160 -1.70 3.72 -5.96
CA TYR A 160 -0.67 2.71 -5.73
C TYR A 160 0.45 3.24 -4.83
N TYR A 161 1.09 4.33 -5.22
CA TYR A 161 2.18 4.91 -4.43
C TYR A 161 1.67 5.51 -3.12
N GLY A 162 0.46 6.10 -3.09
CA GLY A 162 -0.12 6.64 -1.86
C GLY A 162 -0.38 5.56 -0.81
N VAL A 163 -1.04 4.47 -1.19
CA VAL A 163 -1.38 3.34 -0.30
C VAL A 163 -0.13 2.58 0.12
N PHE A 164 0.72 2.18 -0.83
CA PHE A 164 1.97 1.46 -0.53
C PHE A 164 2.82 2.24 0.46
N PHE A 165 3.00 3.53 0.19
CA PHE A 165 3.94 4.33 0.93
C PHE A 165 3.43 4.74 2.31
N TRP A 166 2.10 4.77 2.51
CA TRP A 166 1.49 4.97 3.82
C TRP A 166 1.84 3.83 4.81
N ASP A 167 1.69 2.57 4.40
CA ASP A 167 2.06 1.40 5.23
C ASP A 167 3.58 1.26 5.38
N PHE A 168 4.33 1.52 4.31
CA PHE A 168 5.80 1.53 4.37
C PHE A 168 6.32 2.59 5.37
N ALA A 169 5.67 3.75 5.42
CA ALA A 169 6.04 4.83 6.31
C ALA A 169 5.78 4.49 7.79
N GLU A 170 4.67 3.80 8.10
CA GLU A 170 4.41 3.26 9.44
C GLU A 170 5.49 2.27 9.85
N MET A 171 5.85 1.31 8.98
CA MET A 171 6.88 0.32 9.26
C MET A 171 8.25 0.96 9.53
N CYS A 172 8.63 1.98 8.75
CA CYS A 172 9.87 2.73 8.98
C CYS A 172 9.83 3.52 10.29
N ALA A 173 8.69 4.14 10.61
CA ALA A 173 8.52 4.87 11.85
C ALA A 173 8.57 3.95 13.08
N ASP A 174 8.03 2.73 12.98
CA ASP A 174 8.11 1.68 14.01
C ASP A 174 9.54 1.26 14.29
N TYR A 175 10.34 1.06 13.22
CA TYR A 175 11.76 0.75 13.36
C TYR A 175 12.55 1.89 14.01
N MET A 176 12.29 3.14 13.62
CA MET A 176 12.91 4.30 14.26
C MET A 176 12.50 4.40 15.74
N ALA A 177 11.22 4.15 16.05
CA ALA A 177 10.68 4.18 17.41
C ALA A 177 11.29 3.11 18.33
N SER A 178 11.48 1.88 17.83
CA SER A 178 12.12 0.82 18.61
C SER A 178 13.58 1.16 18.93
N THR A 179 14.30 1.72 17.95
CA THR A 179 15.69 2.16 18.13
C THR A 179 15.81 3.27 19.19
N ILE A 180 14.88 4.24 19.20
CA ILE A 180 14.83 5.29 20.25
C ILE A 180 14.56 4.68 21.63
N GLY A 181 13.72 3.64 21.72
CA GLY A 181 13.41 2.95 22.98
C GLY A 181 14.56 2.09 23.52
N GLU A 182 15.31 1.41 22.65
CA GLU A 182 16.43 0.53 23.02
C GLU A 182 17.73 1.27 23.34
N SER A 183 17.92 2.45 22.74
CA SER A 183 19.13 3.27 22.93
C SER A 183 19.32 3.84 24.35
N GLY A 184 18.44 3.51 25.30
CA GLY A 184 18.64 3.76 26.73
C GLY A 184 19.14 5.17 27.00
N MET A 185 18.34 6.20 26.63
CA MET A 185 18.75 7.59 26.82
C MET A 185 19.26 7.80 28.26
N PRO A 186 20.49 8.34 28.44
CA PRO A 186 21.11 8.41 29.74
C PRO A 186 20.25 9.26 30.66
N THR A 187 20.04 8.71 31.83
CA THR A 187 18.99 9.06 32.76
C THR A 187 19.26 10.45 33.38
N LYS A 188 18.30 11.37 33.20
CA LYS A 188 17.82 12.32 34.23
C LYS A 188 18.47 13.69 34.51
N LEU A 189 19.44 14.28 33.78
CA LEU A 189 19.93 15.61 34.24
C LEU A 189 20.02 16.83 33.31
N PHE A 190 19.88 16.77 31.97
CA PHE A 190 20.04 18.00 31.14
C PHE A 190 19.19 18.05 29.84
N PHE A 191 17.93 17.59 29.84
CA PHE A 191 17.15 17.34 28.61
C PHE A 191 16.08 18.37 28.18
N TYR A 192 16.02 19.57 28.76
CA TYR A 192 15.01 20.56 28.32
C TYR A 192 15.30 21.20 26.96
N SER A 193 16.51 21.02 26.42
CA SER A 193 16.97 21.69 25.21
C SER A 193 17.19 20.76 24.03
N VAL A 194 16.82 19.47 24.07
CA VAL A 194 17.05 18.53 22.93
C VAL A 194 15.79 17.71 22.66
N CYS A 195 15.38 17.62 21.40
CA CYS A 195 14.21 16.85 20.98
C CYS A 195 14.55 15.35 20.88
N ALA A 196 13.87 14.46 21.61
CA ALA A 196 14.12 13.01 21.56
C ALA A 196 13.93 12.35 20.19
N VAL A 197 13.09 12.93 19.34
CA VAL A 197 12.76 12.32 18.04
C VAL A 197 13.90 12.54 17.06
N CYS A 198 14.41 13.77 16.91
CA CYS A 198 15.50 14.06 15.98
C CYS A 198 16.87 14.16 16.66
N GLY A 199 16.95 14.37 17.97
CA GLY A 199 18.21 14.56 18.70
C GLY A 199 18.83 15.95 18.54
N GLN A 200 18.11 16.92 17.97
CA GLN A 200 18.61 18.30 17.79
C GLN A 200 18.18 19.23 18.92
N GLN A 201 18.94 20.30 19.11
CA GLN A 201 18.63 21.31 20.12
C GLN A 201 17.34 22.08 19.79
N ILE A 202 16.54 22.34 20.83
CA ILE A 202 15.31 23.10 20.82
C ILE A 202 15.69 24.55 21.20
N PHE A 203 16.06 25.36 20.21
CA PHE A 203 16.41 26.76 20.45
C PHE A 203 15.15 27.62 20.54
N VAL A 204 15.01 28.36 21.66
CA VAL A 204 14.04 29.45 21.81
C VAL A 204 14.85 30.76 21.76
N ASP A 205 14.95 31.31 20.55
CA ASP A 205 15.43 32.65 20.14
C ASP A 205 16.96 32.96 20.07
N VAL A 206 17.24 33.88 19.14
CA VAL A 206 18.48 34.61 18.74
C VAL A 206 19.33 34.03 17.59
N SER A 207 18.89 34.35 16.37
CA SER A 207 19.67 34.67 15.15
C SER A 207 21.06 34.04 14.93
N PHE A 208 21.13 33.00 14.08
CA PHE A 208 21.87 32.97 12.79
C PHE A 208 21.58 31.63 12.06
N PHE A 209 21.03 31.70 10.85
CA PHE A 209 21.05 30.63 9.82
C PHE A 209 20.37 29.26 10.05
N PHE A 210 19.33 29.12 10.88
CA PHE A 210 18.50 27.90 10.86
C PHE A 210 17.02 28.20 11.12
N ILE A 211 16.13 27.49 10.43
CA ILE A 211 14.67 27.66 10.39
C ILE A 211 14.08 27.71 11.81
N ILE A 212 13.43 28.82 12.18
CA ILE A 212 12.59 28.92 13.39
C ILE A 212 11.47 27.89 13.23
N GLU A 213 11.50 26.83 14.04
CA GLU A 213 10.47 25.80 14.05
C GLU A 213 9.69 25.89 15.35
N ASN A 214 8.36 25.90 15.25
CA ASN A 214 7.50 25.87 16.41
C ASN A 214 7.81 24.66 17.30
N THR A 215 7.71 24.86 18.61
CA THR A 215 7.84 23.81 19.60
C THR A 215 6.47 23.48 20.17
N TYR A 216 6.29 22.22 20.56
CA TYR A 216 5.05 21.75 21.16
C TYR A 216 5.36 21.08 22.49
N ARG A 217 4.68 21.53 23.55
CA ARG A 217 4.78 20.96 24.89
C ARG A 217 3.59 20.02 25.12
N LEU A 218 3.88 18.76 25.42
CA LEU A 218 2.87 17.77 25.77
C LEU A 218 2.36 17.96 27.21
N SER A 219 1.24 17.33 27.55
CA SER A 219 0.68 17.25 28.92
C SER A 219 1.68 16.71 29.95
N CYS A 220 2.48 15.72 29.53
CA CYS A 220 3.61 15.17 30.29
C CYS A 220 4.82 16.11 30.45
N ASN A 221 4.69 17.39 30.09
CA ASN A 221 5.70 18.46 30.14
C ASN A 221 6.93 18.30 29.25
N HIS A 222 7.02 17.25 28.42
CA HIS A 222 8.10 17.11 27.44
C HIS A 222 7.87 18.02 26.22
N VAL A 223 8.94 18.66 25.76
CA VAL A 223 8.93 19.60 24.62
C VAL A 223 9.57 18.95 23.40
N PHE A 224 8.97 19.14 22.23
CA PHE A 224 9.45 18.62 20.95
C PHE A 224 9.32 19.66 19.85
N HIS A 225 10.05 19.48 18.75
CA HIS A 225 9.76 20.18 17.51
C HIS A 225 8.38 19.77 16.98
N GLU A 226 7.58 20.75 16.55
CA GLU A 226 6.22 20.51 16.02
C GLU A 226 6.23 19.50 14.87
N PHE A 227 7.18 19.58 13.93
CA PHE A 227 7.28 18.62 12.84
C PHE A 227 7.59 17.21 13.32
N CYS A 228 8.44 17.08 14.34
CA CYS A 228 8.89 15.79 14.84
C CYS A 228 7.78 15.07 15.60
N ILE A 229 7.05 15.79 16.47
CA ILE A 229 5.92 15.19 17.20
C ILE A 229 4.73 14.90 16.28
N ARG A 230 4.48 15.75 15.27
CA ARG A 230 3.49 15.45 14.23
C ARG A 230 3.88 14.22 13.41
N GLY A 231 5.15 14.11 13.00
CA GLY A 231 5.65 12.93 12.29
C GLY A 231 5.48 11.64 13.11
N TRP A 232 5.79 11.71 14.41
CA TRP A 232 5.61 10.60 15.35
C TRP A 232 4.14 10.16 15.47
N CYS A 233 3.23 11.11 15.68
CA CYS A 233 1.80 10.81 15.87
C CYS A 233 1.09 10.43 14.56
N ILE A 234 1.41 11.08 13.44
CA ILE A 234 0.73 10.90 12.15
C ILE A 234 1.32 9.71 11.40
N VAL A 235 2.63 9.77 11.15
CA VAL A 235 3.30 8.82 10.26
C VAL A 235 3.55 7.51 11.00
N GLY A 236 4.02 7.58 12.24
CA GLY A 236 4.20 6.38 13.08
C GLY A 236 2.93 5.87 13.74
N LYS A 237 1.79 6.57 13.60
CA LYS A 237 0.53 6.29 14.30
C LYS A 237 0.73 6.09 15.81
N LYS A 238 1.77 6.71 16.39
CA LYS A 238 2.13 6.54 17.81
C LYS A 238 1.46 7.62 18.65
N GLN A 239 0.49 7.22 19.44
CA GLN A 239 -0.29 8.13 20.30
C GLN A 239 0.30 8.29 21.71
N THR A 240 1.61 8.08 21.87
CA THR A 240 2.30 8.06 23.16
C THR A 240 3.56 8.92 23.11
N CYS A 241 3.88 9.62 24.20
CA CYS A 241 5.09 10.41 24.33
C CYS A 241 6.35 9.54 24.07
N PRO A 242 7.28 9.98 23.20
CA PRO A 242 8.52 9.26 22.96
C PRO A 242 9.33 8.94 24.23
N TYR A 243 9.34 9.87 25.20
CA TYR A 243 10.07 9.74 26.47
C TYR A 243 9.36 8.85 27.50
N CYS A 244 8.20 9.31 28.01
CA CYS A 244 7.54 8.70 29.18
C CYS A 244 6.42 7.71 28.80
N LYS A 245 6.13 7.55 27.51
CA LYS A 245 5.04 6.69 26.98
C LYS A 245 3.63 7.06 27.47
N GLU A 246 3.48 8.21 28.13
CA GLU A 246 2.16 8.78 28.46
C GLU A 246 1.37 9.07 27.19
N LYS A 247 0.05 8.84 27.21
CA LYS A 247 -0.81 9.09 26.05
C LYS A 247 -0.82 10.58 25.73
N VAL A 248 -0.74 10.89 24.44
CA VAL A 248 -0.80 12.27 23.93
C VAL A 248 -2.25 12.63 23.63
N ASP A 249 -2.70 13.80 24.08
CA ASP A 249 -4.01 14.34 23.75
C ASP A 249 -4.05 14.81 22.29
N LEU A 250 -4.50 13.92 21.41
CA LEU A 250 -4.55 14.12 19.95
C LEU A 250 -5.54 15.22 19.55
N PHE A 251 -6.56 15.50 20.36
CA PHE A 251 -7.59 16.50 20.05
C PHE A 251 -6.99 17.90 19.81
N PHE A 252 -5.92 18.25 20.54
CA PHE A 252 -5.23 19.53 20.35
C PHE A 252 -4.23 19.53 19.18
N LEU A 253 -3.79 18.37 18.70
CA LEU A 253 -2.93 18.25 17.51
C LEU A 253 -3.72 18.13 16.20
N PHE A 254 -4.97 17.69 16.25
CA PHE A 254 -5.79 17.37 15.09
C PHE A 254 -7.15 18.07 15.17
N SER A 255 -7.28 19.23 14.49
CA SER A 255 -8.57 19.93 14.39
C SER A 255 -9.66 19.15 13.66
N ASN A 256 -9.36 18.01 13.05
CA ASN A 256 -10.34 17.05 12.52
C ASN A 256 -9.71 15.66 12.52
N PRO A 257 -10.16 14.69 13.34
CA PRO A 257 -9.68 13.31 13.25
C PRO A 257 -10.31 12.65 12.03
N PRO A 258 -9.55 12.28 11.00
CA PRO A 258 -10.14 11.63 9.87
C PRO A 258 -10.00 10.10 10.06
N HIS A 259 -11.08 9.38 9.73
CA HIS A 259 -11.02 8.02 9.19
C HIS A 259 -11.06 6.78 10.11
N VAL A 260 -12.27 6.27 10.35
CA VAL A 260 -12.52 4.81 10.46
C VAL A 260 -12.81 4.21 9.07
N MET A 261 -13.47 4.97 8.18
CA MET A 261 -13.84 4.52 6.82
C MET A 261 -12.64 4.31 5.88
N TYR A 262 -11.55 5.07 6.03
CA TYR A 262 -10.37 4.94 5.16
C TYR A 262 -9.60 3.66 5.43
N GLY A 263 -9.52 3.22 6.71
CA GLY A 263 -8.85 1.96 7.06
C GLY A 263 -9.50 0.75 6.41
N GLN A 264 -10.84 0.68 6.40
CA GLN A 264 -11.57 -0.40 5.73
C GLN A 264 -11.40 -0.39 4.21
N LEU A 265 -11.41 0.79 3.58
CA LEU A 265 -11.18 0.91 2.13
C LEU A 265 -9.76 0.44 1.75
N LEU A 266 -8.75 0.81 2.53
CA LEU A 266 -7.38 0.38 2.33
C LEU A 266 -7.25 -1.14 2.45
N ASP A 267 -7.91 -1.76 3.43
CA ASP A 267 -7.92 -3.22 3.60
C ASP A 267 -8.45 -3.94 2.36
N TRP A 268 -9.51 -3.43 1.75
CA TRP A 268 -10.04 -3.96 0.48
C TRP A 268 -9.05 -3.81 -0.66
N LEU A 269 -8.38 -2.66 -0.78
CA LEU A 269 -7.37 -2.44 -1.82
C LEU A 269 -6.19 -3.41 -1.67
N PHE A 270 -5.72 -3.67 -0.45
CA PHE A 270 -4.69 -4.68 -0.19
C PHE A 270 -5.14 -6.07 -0.58
N PHE A 271 -6.37 -6.45 -0.24
CA PHE A 271 -6.91 -7.75 -0.64
C PHE A 271 -6.92 -7.91 -2.17
N PHE A 272 -7.48 -6.95 -2.91
CA PHE A 272 -7.60 -7.04 -4.37
C PHE A 272 -6.24 -6.98 -5.08
N VAL A 273 -5.32 -6.11 -4.66
CA VAL A 273 -4.06 -5.90 -5.39
C VAL A 273 -2.98 -6.90 -4.96
N ALA A 274 -2.87 -7.19 -3.66
CA ALA A 274 -1.79 -8.03 -3.13
C ALA A 274 -2.19 -9.52 -3.05
N TRP A 275 -3.40 -9.82 -2.58
CA TRP A 275 -3.79 -11.21 -2.25
C TRP A 275 -4.58 -11.90 -3.34
N GLN A 276 -5.46 -11.20 -4.07
CA GLN A 276 -6.27 -11.81 -5.13
C GLN A 276 -5.43 -12.48 -6.22
N PRO A 277 -4.33 -11.90 -6.74
CA PRO A 277 -3.50 -12.58 -7.75
C PRO A 277 -2.83 -13.85 -7.22
N VAL A 278 -2.47 -13.87 -5.94
CA VAL A 278 -1.88 -15.04 -5.27
C VAL A 278 -2.93 -16.15 -5.14
N ILE A 279 -4.16 -15.80 -4.73
CA ILE A 279 -5.27 -16.75 -4.60
C ILE A 279 -5.64 -17.33 -5.97
N ILE A 280 -5.74 -16.49 -7.01
CA ILE A 280 -6.02 -16.95 -8.38
C ILE A 280 -4.91 -17.87 -8.88
N GLY A 281 -3.63 -17.51 -8.68
CA GLY A 281 -2.51 -18.38 -9.05
C GLY A 281 -2.54 -19.73 -8.33
N LEU A 282 -2.95 -19.75 -7.06
CA LEU A 282 -3.15 -20.98 -6.29
C LEU A 282 -4.30 -21.82 -6.85
N VAL A 283 -5.43 -21.20 -7.20
CA VAL A 283 -6.57 -21.89 -7.83
C VAL A 283 -6.19 -22.49 -9.17
N GLN A 284 -5.43 -21.75 -10.00
CA GLN A 284 -4.88 -22.27 -11.26
C GLN A 284 -3.98 -23.48 -11.03
N GLY A 285 -3.08 -23.41 -10.03
CA GLY A 285 -2.24 -24.55 -9.65
C GLY A 285 -3.03 -25.78 -9.19
N ILE A 286 -4.12 -25.58 -8.44
CA ILE A 286 -5.04 -26.64 -8.03
C ILE A 286 -5.73 -27.25 -9.24
N ASN A 287 -6.31 -26.43 -10.12
CA ASN A 287 -7.01 -26.91 -11.31
C ASN A 287 -6.09 -27.69 -12.25
N TYR A 288 -4.86 -27.21 -12.44
CA TYR A 288 -3.83 -27.92 -13.20
C TYR A 288 -3.51 -29.30 -12.57
N PHE A 289 -3.39 -29.38 -11.24
CA PHE A 289 -3.13 -30.64 -10.54
C PHE A 289 -4.29 -31.64 -10.69
N PHE A 290 -5.53 -31.17 -10.69
CA PHE A 290 -6.71 -32.00 -10.91
C PHE A 290 -7.00 -32.29 -12.40
N PHE A 291 -6.12 -31.87 -13.32
CA PHE A 291 -6.30 -31.99 -14.78
C PHE A 291 -7.62 -31.37 -15.29
N LEU A 292 -8.12 -30.35 -14.58
CA LEU A 292 -9.32 -29.63 -14.99
C LEU A 292 -8.99 -28.59 -16.06
N GLU A 293 -7.74 -28.12 -16.14
CA GLU A 293 -7.21 -27.15 -17.12
C GLU A 293 -6.27 -27.83 -18.13
#